data_AF-A0A920QEQ8-F1
#
_entry.id   AF-A0A920QEQ8-F1
#
_cell.length_a   1.000
_cell.length_b   1.000
_cell.length_c   1.000
_cell.angle_alpha   90.00
_cell.angle_beta   90.00
_cell.angle_gamma   90.00
#
_symmetry.space_group_name_H-M   'P 1'
#
loop_
_entity.id
_entity.type
_entity.pdbx_description
1 polymer ?
#
loop_
_entity_poly.entity_id
_entity_poly.type
_entity_poly.pdbx_seq_one_letter_code
_entity_poly.pdbx_strand_id
1 'polypeptide(L)'
;MKGDSLSYSIAAASILAKVTRDRMMVELDLEFPGYGFAAHKGYGTPGHLDALKRLGPCRVHRHSFAPIKPGPQLGLFLGEAIDEPVAHS
;
A
#
# COMPACT_ATOMS: atom_id res chain seq x y z
N MET A 1 -3.28 0.56 23.61
CA MET A 1 -2.70 -0.25 24.70
C MET A 1 -1.50 -1.03 24.15
N LYS A 2 -0.30 -0.85 24.71
CA LYS A 2 0.93 -1.58 24.34
C LYS A 2 0.93 -2.93 25.06
N GLY A 3 0.55 -4.01 24.37
CA GLY A 3 0.43 -5.37 24.95
C GLY A 3 1.71 -6.20 24.93
N ASP A 4 2.79 -5.70 24.31
CA ASP A 4 4.01 -6.49 24.08
C ASP A 4 4.89 -6.66 25.33
N SER A 5 4.66 -5.88 26.38
CA SER A 5 5.55 -5.82 27.55
C SER A 5 5.09 -6.65 28.76
N LEU A 6 3.95 -7.37 28.68
CA LEU A 6 3.34 -8.04 29.83
C LEU A 6 3.31 -9.58 29.75
N SER A 7 3.67 -10.19 28.62
CA SER A 7 3.65 -11.66 28.48
C SER A 7 4.63 -12.18 27.43
N TYR A 8 5.54 -13.07 27.84
CA TYR A 8 6.49 -13.76 26.95
C TYR A 8 5.79 -14.50 25.81
N SER A 9 4.59 -15.04 26.04
CA SER A 9 3.80 -15.73 25.02
C SER A 9 3.30 -14.78 23.94
N ILE A 10 2.93 -13.54 24.30
CA ILE A 10 2.52 -12.50 23.34
C ILE A 10 3.73 -12.07 22.51
N ALA A 11 4.89 -11.86 23.14
CA ALA A 11 6.13 -11.53 22.43
C ALA A 11 6.54 -12.63 21.44
N ALA A 12 6.51 -13.90 21.86
CA ALA A 12 6.81 -15.03 21.00
C ALA A 12 5.84 -15.13 19.80
N ALA A 13 4.54 -14.94 20.03
CA ALA A 13 3.53 -14.92 18.97
C ALA A 13 3.77 -13.78 17.95
N SER A 14 4.09 -12.57 18.42
CA SER A 14 4.41 -11.42 17.57
C SER A 14 5.66 -11.66 16.69
N ILE A 15 6.69 -12.31 17.24
CA ILE A 15 7.89 -12.69 16.48
C ILE A 15 7.55 -13.70 15.38
N LEU A 16 6.83 -14.77 15.72
CA LEU A 16 6.43 -15.79 14.75
C LEU A 16 5.57 -15.18 13.62
N ALA A 17 4.62 -14.32 13.98
CA ALA A 17 3.78 -13.61 13.02
C ALA A 17 4.61 -12.74 12.06
N LYS A 18 5.59 -11.98 12.60
CA LYS A 18 6.47 -11.12 11.79
C LYS A 18 7.35 -11.93 10.83
N VAL A 19 8.02 -12.96 11.33
CA VAL A 19 8.90 -13.82 10.50
C VAL A 19 8.10 -14.49 9.38
N THR A 20 6.92 -15.00 9.70
CA THR A 20 6.04 -15.65 8.72
C THR A 20 5.60 -14.68 7.64
N ARG A 21 5.17 -13.47 8.03
CA ARG A 21 4.77 -12.41 7.09
C ARG A 21 5.94 -12.02 6.19
N ASP A 22 7.14 -11.87 6.73
CA ASP A 22 8.29 -11.40 5.96
C ASP A 22 8.72 -12.39 4.88
N ARG A 23 8.58 -13.70 5.15
CA ARG A 23 8.80 -14.78 4.17
C ARG A 23 7.76 -14.76 3.06
N MET A 24 6.48 -14.68 3.41
CA MET A 24 5.38 -14.58 2.45
C MET A 24 5.56 -13.39 1.51
N MET A 25 6.04 -12.24 2.00
CA MET A 25 6.27 -11.07 1.16
C MET A 25 7.43 -11.25 0.16
N VAL A 26 8.40 -12.12 0.45
CA VAL A 26 9.46 -12.49 -0.52
C VAL A 26 8.88 -13.39 -1.60
N GLU A 27 8.08 -14.38 -1.22
CA GLU A 27 7.40 -15.28 -2.18
C GLU A 27 6.46 -14.50 -3.11
N LEU A 28 5.71 -13.54 -2.57
CA LEU A 28 4.85 -12.67 -3.37
C LEU A 28 5.60 -11.77 -4.33
N ASP A 29 6.85 -11.40 -4.03
CA ASP A 29 7.67 -10.60 -4.95
C ASP A 29 8.08 -11.41 -6.19
N LEU A 30 8.27 -12.73 -6.02
CA LEU A 30 8.53 -13.64 -7.13
C LEU A 30 7.29 -13.83 -8.00
N GLU A 31 6.11 -13.91 -7.37
CA GLU A 31 4.85 -14.09 -8.08
C GLU A 31 4.33 -12.80 -8.75
N PHE A 32 4.58 -11.65 -8.12
CA PHE A 32 4.19 -10.32 -8.60
C PHE A 32 5.44 -9.44 -8.77
N PRO A 33 6.27 -9.72 -9.79
CA PRO A 33 7.49 -8.98 -10.01
C PRO A 33 7.19 -7.49 -10.28
N GLY A 34 8.05 -6.62 -9.75
CA GLY A 34 7.99 -5.18 -9.98
C GLY A 34 7.16 -4.38 -8.96
N TYR A 35 6.49 -5.03 -8.01
CA TYR A 35 5.86 -4.37 -6.86
C TYR A 35 6.81 -4.11 -5.69
N GLY A 36 7.89 -4.90 -5.56
CA GLY A 36 8.91 -4.73 -4.53
C GLY A 36 8.52 -5.29 -3.16
N PHE A 37 7.60 -6.27 -3.11
CA PHE A 37 7.07 -6.83 -1.87
C PHE A 37 8.16 -7.34 -0.93
N ALA A 38 9.25 -7.89 -1.47
CA ALA A 38 10.39 -8.37 -0.69
C ALA A 38 11.04 -7.26 0.13
N ALA A 39 11.07 -6.02 -0.37
CA ALA A 39 11.69 -4.88 0.28
C ALA A 39 10.77 -4.21 1.30
N HIS A 40 9.57 -3.82 0.89
CA HIS A 40 8.67 -3.02 1.73
C HIS A 40 7.60 -3.84 2.48
N LYS A 41 7.55 -5.17 2.32
CA LYS A 41 6.66 -6.08 3.08
C LYS A 41 5.16 -5.74 3.00
N GLY A 42 4.74 -5.14 1.89
CA GLY A 42 3.36 -4.69 1.67
C GLY A 42 2.98 -3.36 2.33
N TYR A 43 3.94 -2.63 2.92
CA TYR A 43 3.71 -1.26 3.37
C TYR A 43 3.67 -0.29 2.17
N GLY A 44 2.80 0.73 2.24
CA GLY A 44 2.61 1.76 1.21
C GLY A 44 3.76 2.76 1.12
N THR A 45 4.97 2.27 0.83
CA THR A 45 6.14 3.10 0.56
C THR A 45 6.01 3.83 -0.79
N PRO A 46 6.74 4.93 -1.02
CA PRO A 46 6.70 5.63 -2.31
C PRO A 46 6.93 4.68 -3.51
N GLY A 47 7.92 3.77 -3.42
CA GLY A 47 8.17 2.79 -4.47
C GLY A 47 7.00 1.83 -4.71
N HIS A 48 6.27 1.45 -3.66
CA HIS A 48 5.07 0.63 -3.82
C HIS A 48 3.90 1.39 -4.44
N LEU A 49 3.74 2.67 -4.08
CA LEU A 49 2.72 3.54 -4.68
C LEU A 49 3.00 3.77 -6.18
N ASP A 50 4.26 3.92 -6.56
CA ASP A 50 4.65 4.07 -7.96
C ASP A 50 4.45 2.76 -8.74
N ALA A 51 4.73 1.61 -8.13
CA ALA A 51 4.38 0.31 -8.69
C ALA A 51 2.86 0.15 -8.87
N LEU A 52 2.04 0.57 -7.89
CA LEU A 52 0.57 0.57 -7.98
C LEU A 52 0.05 1.46 -9.12
N LYS A 53 0.67 2.63 -9.35
CA LYS A 53 0.32 3.50 -10.48
C LYS A 53 0.66 2.87 -11.83
N ARG A 54 1.80 2.16 -11.91
CA ARG A 54 2.31 1.57 -13.15
C ARG A 54 1.65 0.22 -13.51
N LEU A 55 1.38 -0.62 -12.51
CA LEU A 55 0.93 -2.00 -12.69
C LEU A 55 -0.53 -2.21 -12.27
N GLY A 56 -1.15 -1.23 -11.60
CA GLY A 56 -2.45 -1.37 -10.95
C GLY A 56 -2.36 -2.16 -9.63
N PRO A 57 -3.47 -2.38 -8.91
CA PRO A 57 -3.51 -3.31 -7.78
C PRO A 57 -3.68 -4.77 -8.24
N CYS A 58 -2.85 -5.68 -7.72
CA CYS A 58 -3.01 -7.13 -7.89
C CYS A 58 -3.84 -7.80 -6.78
N ARG A 59 -4.16 -9.10 -6.94
CA ARG A 59 -5.08 -9.86 -6.06
C ARG A 59 -4.71 -9.93 -4.58
N VAL A 60 -3.44 -9.71 -4.22
CA VAL A 60 -3.00 -9.73 -2.81
C VAL A 60 -3.16 -8.37 -2.11
N HIS A 61 -3.52 -7.34 -2.86
CA HIS A 61 -3.81 -6.03 -2.31
C HIS A 61 -5.15 -5.99 -1.59
N ARG A 62 -5.20 -5.23 -0.50
CA ARG A 62 -6.43 -5.02 0.25
C ARG A 62 -7.22 -3.86 -0.37
N HIS A 63 -8.20 -4.20 -1.19
CA HIS A 63 -9.04 -3.22 -1.90
C HIS A 63 -9.88 -2.32 -0.98
N SER A 64 -10.00 -2.61 0.32
CA SER A 64 -10.69 -1.72 1.26
C SER A 64 -9.79 -0.59 1.81
N PHE A 65 -8.48 -0.63 1.56
CA PHE A 65 -7.51 0.32 2.10
C PHE A 65 -7.23 1.41 1.07
N ALA A 66 -7.19 2.68 1.48
CA ALA A 66 -6.63 3.73 0.63
C ALA A 66 -5.15 3.41 0.36
N PRO A 67 -4.63 3.57 -0.86
CA PRO A 67 -5.20 4.25 -2.05
C PRO A 67 -5.99 3.33 -3.01
N ILE A 68 -6.22 2.06 -2.63
CA ILE A 68 -6.79 1.03 -3.50
C ILE A 68 -8.32 1.02 -3.44
N LYS A 69 -8.89 1.58 -2.35
CA LYS A 69 -10.33 1.74 -2.18
C LYS A 69 -10.95 2.51 -3.35
N PRO A 70 -11.93 1.92 -4.07
CA PRO A 70 -12.73 2.66 -5.02
C PRO A 70 -13.65 3.62 -4.24
N GLY A 71 -13.19 4.85 -4.06
CA GLY A 71 -13.99 6.02 -3.66
C GLY A 71 -13.87 7.08 -4.75
N PRO A 72 -14.69 8.14 -4.77
CA PRO A 72 -14.58 9.19 -5.76
C PRO A 72 -13.15 9.73 -5.68
N GLN A 73 -12.38 9.62 -6.77
CA GLN A 73 -11.03 10.15 -6.88
C GLN A 73 -11.08 11.67 -6.80
N LEU A 74 -11.22 12.22 -5.60
CA LEU A 74 -11.22 13.66 -5.39
C LEU A 74 -9.76 14.15 -5.44
N GLY A 75 -9.33 14.48 -6.67
CA GLY A 75 -8.40 15.56 -6.94
C GLY A 75 -6.96 15.42 -6.48
N LEU A 76 -6.26 14.32 -6.79
CA LEU A 76 -4.80 14.26 -6.58
C LEU A 76 -3.95 14.14 -7.85
N PHE A 77 -4.55 14.30 -9.03
CA PHE A 77 -3.83 14.46 -10.31
C PHE A 77 -4.64 15.31 -11.28
N LEU A 78 -4.56 16.64 -11.15
CA LEU A 78 -4.80 17.62 -12.22
C LEU A 78 -4.22 18.95 -11.74
N GLY A 79 -2.89 19.01 -11.71
CA GLY A 79 -2.21 20.28 -11.88
C GLY A 79 -2.14 20.56 -13.37
N GLU A 80 -3.23 21.04 -13.96
CA GLU A 80 -3.17 21.79 -15.21
C GLU A 80 -4.35 22.75 -15.23
N ALA A 81 -3.99 24.03 -15.27
CA ALA A 81 -4.91 25.14 -15.36
C ALA A 81 -5.70 25.06 -16.68
N ILE A 82 -7.02 25.07 -16.60
CA ILE A 82 -7.85 25.57 -17.69
C ILE A 82 -8.37 26.93 -17.26
N ASP A 83 -7.75 27.95 -17.83
CA ASP A 83 -8.22 29.33 -17.89
C ASP A 83 -9.50 29.34 -18.74
N GLU A 84 -10.65 29.59 -18.13
CA GLU A 84 -11.90 29.88 -18.84
C GLU A 84 -12.16 31.39 -18.70
N PRO A 85 -12.19 32.15 -19.82
CA PRO A 85 -12.40 33.58 -19.77
C PRO A 85 -13.85 33.85 -19.38
N VAL A 86 -14.05 34.65 -18.33
CA VAL A 86 -15.38 35.16 -17.98
C VAL A 86 -15.82 36.15 -19.07
N ALA A 87 -16.57 35.65 -20.05
CA ALA A 87 -17.24 36.48 -21.03
C ALA A 87 -18.50 37.09 -20.38
N HIS A 88 -18.56 38.42 -20.38
CA HIS A 88 -19.73 39.21 -20.02
C HIS A 88 -20.98 38.80 -20.81
N SER A 89 -22.12 38.81 -20.14
CA SER A 89 -23.39 39.38 -20.60
C SER A 89 -24.30 39.62 -19.41
#